data_AF-A0A967DLY4-F1
#
_entry.id   AF-A0A967DLY4-F1
#
_cell.length_a   1.000
_cell.length_b   1.000
_cell.length_c   1.000
_cell.angle_alpha   90.00
_cell.angle_beta   90.00
_cell.angle_gamma   90.00
#
_symmetry.space_group_name_H-M   'P 1'
#
loop_
_entity.id
_entity.type
_entity.pdbx_description
1 polymer ?
#
loop_
_entity_poly.entity_id
_entity_poly.type
_entity_poly.pdbx_seq_one_letter_code
_entity_poly.pdbx_strand_id
1 'polypeptide(L)'
;GETPARLRRPPPPPSPDRFRGVRIFDISDIGNPKQIAAVQSCRGSHTHSLLIDPKDKDNIYVYISGTSVVRQAEELAGCVNGEPDKAADTSLFRIDIIKVPLAHPEQAKIVSSPRIFTDVQSGNINGLWKGGNHGENTQTTSVTNQCHDITIFASAGLAAGACSGNGLLLDISNPINPVRLDAVSDPNYAYWHSANFNNAGTTVLFTDEWGGGAQPRCRATDPMIWGADAIFTLKDRKLTLASYYKMPAAQTDFENCVAHNGSLVPVPGRDILVQSWYQGGISLVDFTDPTHPFEMAYFDRGPIDGAKRAMGGQWSTYWYNGYIYGSEISRGVDVMKLIPSKFLTQNEIDASNQVHFDELNVQNQPKIVWPSNLVVAKAYVDQLARGTSVSAKRIADLNAAIAKVEAAPSDKKAAAGLKPLAASLEKDAVAVKAAADVIRMKALAAILNEKLR
;
A
#
# COMPACT_ATOMS: atom_id res chain seq x y z
N GLY A 1 24.17 15.67 26.71
CA GLY A 1 24.86 16.67 25.87
C GLY A 1 23.97 16.94 24.69
N GLU A 2 23.36 18.13 24.65
CA GLU A 2 22.50 18.56 23.56
C GLU A 2 23.28 18.49 22.24
N THR A 3 22.77 17.73 21.29
CA THR A 3 23.30 17.71 19.93
C THR A 3 23.13 19.13 19.36
N PRO A 4 24.17 19.76 18.81
CA PRO A 4 24.01 21.11 18.26
C PRO A 4 22.92 21.05 17.18
N ALA A 5 21.88 21.86 17.33
CA ALA A 5 20.89 22.04 16.28
C ALA A 5 21.65 22.35 14.99
N ARG A 6 21.61 21.44 14.00
CA ARG A 6 22.18 21.68 12.67
C ARG A 6 21.66 23.03 12.22
N LEU A 7 22.53 24.03 12.10
CA LEU A 7 22.21 25.33 11.52
C LEU A 7 21.53 25.04 10.19
N ARG A 8 20.21 25.30 10.11
CA ARG A 8 19.47 25.13 8.87
C ARG A 8 20.14 26.03 7.85
N ARG A 9 20.73 25.44 6.80
CA ARG A 9 21.27 26.22 5.70
C ARG A 9 20.19 27.19 5.23
N PRO A 10 20.49 28.48 5.05
CA PRO A 10 19.51 29.43 4.54
C PRO A 10 18.99 28.89 3.20
N PRO A 11 17.68 29.05 2.91
CA PRO A 11 17.14 28.63 1.63
C PRO A 11 17.91 29.34 0.50
N PRO A 12 18.13 28.66 -0.63
CA PRO A 12 18.73 29.31 -1.79
C PRO A 12 17.89 30.53 -2.21
N PRO A 13 18.50 31.55 -2.83
CA PRO A 13 17.78 32.73 -3.29
C PRO A 13 16.65 32.35 -4.26
N PRO A 14 15.60 33.19 -4.35
CA PRO A 14 14.46 32.93 -5.22
C PRO A 14 14.94 32.93 -6.66
N SER A 15 14.47 31.97 -7.46
CA SER A 15 14.86 31.84 -8.86
C SER A 15 13.64 31.54 -9.73
N PRO A 16 13.37 32.34 -10.78
CA PRO A 16 12.24 32.11 -11.67
C PRO A 16 12.36 30.79 -12.46
N ASP A 17 13.59 30.29 -12.64
CA ASP A 17 13.85 29.04 -13.36
C ASP A 17 13.62 27.80 -12.48
N ARG A 18 13.45 27.97 -11.17
CA ARG A 18 13.29 26.84 -10.25
C ARG A 18 11.90 26.25 -10.36
N PHE A 19 11.84 25.01 -10.85
CA PHE A 19 10.61 24.23 -10.85
C PHE A 19 10.48 23.38 -9.59
N ARG A 20 9.32 23.44 -8.93
CA ARG A 20 8.91 22.51 -7.86
C ARG A 20 7.43 22.19 -8.01
N GLY A 21 7.09 20.93 -8.28
CA GLY A 21 5.72 20.48 -8.44
C GLY A 21 5.64 19.27 -9.38
N VAL A 22 4.57 19.18 -10.18
CA VAL A 22 4.29 18.04 -11.07
C VAL A 22 4.41 18.46 -12.54
N ARG A 23 5.13 17.65 -13.33
CA ARG A 23 5.19 17.79 -14.79
C ARG A 23 4.29 16.74 -15.41
N ILE A 24 3.57 17.12 -16.46
CA ILE A 24 2.71 16.20 -17.22
C ILE A 24 3.29 16.07 -18.61
N PHE A 25 3.47 14.83 -19.05
CA PHE A 25 4.00 14.49 -20.36
C PHE A 25 2.97 13.71 -21.16
N ASP A 26 2.82 14.07 -22.43
CA ASP A 26 2.21 13.21 -23.44
C ASP A 26 3.27 12.21 -23.91
N ILE A 27 2.96 10.92 -23.76
CA ILE A 27 3.81 9.79 -24.14
C ILE A 27 3.17 8.93 -25.24
N SER A 28 2.19 9.47 -25.99
CA SER A 28 1.58 8.77 -27.14
C SER A 28 2.62 8.33 -28.17
N ASP A 29 3.73 9.06 -28.28
CA ASP A 29 4.98 8.62 -28.88
C ASP A 29 6.06 8.52 -27.80
N ILE A 30 6.32 7.30 -27.32
CA ILE A 30 7.30 7.03 -26.25
C ILE A 30 8.74 7.38 -26.67
N GLY A 31 9.03 7.46 -27.97
CA GLY A 31 10.32 7.88 -28.50
C GLY A 31 10.52 9.39 -28.45
N ASN A 32 9.43 10.17 -28.38
CA ASN A 32 9.44 11.62 -28.36
C ASN A 32 8.45 12.19 -27.32
N PRO A 33 8.68 11.96 -26.02
CA PRO A 33 7.79 12.46 -24.97
C PRO A 33 7.73 14.00 -24.98
N LYS A 34 6.53 14.56 -24.87
CA LYS A 34 6.30 16.02 -24.88
C LYS A 34 5.77 16.49 -23.55
N GLN A 35 6.44 17.44 -22.92
CA GLN A 35 5.89 18.08 -21.71
C GLN A 35 4.74 19.01 -22.11
N ILE A 36 3.54 18.73 -21.61
CA ILE A 36 2.31 19.46 -21.96
C ILE A 36 1.81 20.36 -20.83
N ALA A 37 2.23 20.10 -19.59
CA ALA A 37 1.93 20.96 -18.45
C ALA A 37 3.03 20.92 -17.38
N ALA A 38 3.10 21.99 -16.58
CA ALA A 38 4.00 22.11 -15.44
C ALA A 38 3.26 22.82 -14.29
N VAL A 39 2.82 22.06 -13.29
CA VAL A 39 2.04 22.57 -12.17
C VAL A 39 2.97 22.81 -10.98
N GLN A 40 3.19 24.09 -10.66
CA GLN A 40 4.07 24.55 -9.59
C GLN A 40 3.34 24.54 -8.23
N SER A 41 4.00 24.09 -7.15
CA SER A 41 3.45 24.10 -5.77
C SER A 41 4.43 24.70 -4.77
N CYS A 42 3.94 25.20 -3.63
CA CYS A 42 4.79 25.91 -2.66
C CYS A 42 5.90 25.06 -2.03
N ARG A 43 5.75 23.73 -2.06
CA ARG A 43 6.68 22.79 -1.41
C ARG A 43 7.10 21.63 -2.32
N GLY A 44 6.77 21.70 -3.62
CA GLY A 44 7.00 20.63 -4.57
C GLY A 44 6.09 19.42 -4.36
N SER A 45 6.46 18.31 -4.98
CA SER A 45 5.88 16.98 -4.77
C SER A 45 7.04 16.05 -4.46
N HIS A 46 6.95 15.33 -3.33
CA HIS A 46 7.89 14.26 -3.00
C HIS A 46 7.48 12.97 -3.66
N THR A 47 6.32 12.45 -3.24
CA THR A 47 5.53 11.52 -4.03
C THR A 47 4.20 12.18 -4.40
N HIS A 48 3.50 11.54 -5.33
CA HIS A 48 2.18 11.94 -5.73
C HIS A 48 1.39 10.72 -6.16
N SER A 49 0.10 10.77 -5.87
CA SER A 49 -0.78 9.63 -6.06
C SER A 49 -1.94 10.04 -6.93
N LEU A 50 -2.23 9.22 -7.94
CA LEU A 50 -3.32 9.45 -8.86
C LEU A 50 -4.62 8.98 -8.20
N LEU A 51 -5.66 9.78 -8.33
CA LEU A 51 -7.03 9.43 -7.98
C LEU A 51 -7.85 9.53 -9.25
N ILE A 52 -8.30 8.36 -9.72
CA ILE A 52 -9.31 8.23 -10.78
C ILE A 52 -10.65 8.05 -10.07
N ASP A 53 -11.47 9.10 -10.07
CA ASP A 53 -12.76 9.07 -9.39
C ASP A 53 -13.78 8.28 -10.24
N PRO A 54 -14.40 7.21 -9.73
CA PRO A 54 -15.46 6.50 -10.45
C PRO A 54 -16.63 7.41 -10.90
N LYS A 55 -16.80 8.57 -10.27
CA LYS A 55 -17.87 9.54 -10.52
C LYS A 55 -17.47 10.69 -11.46
N ASP A 56 -16.18 10.86 -11.75
CA ASP A 56 -15.67 11.90 -12.66
C ASP A 56 -14.69 11.27 -13.65
N LYS A 57 -15.20 10.90 -14.83
CA LYS A 57 -14.41 10.27 -15.89
C LYS A 57 -13.66 11.29 -16.76
N ASP A 58 -13.98 12.57 -16.63
CA ASP A 58 -13.39 13.62 -17.48
C ASP A 58 -12.09 14.15 -16.88
N ASN A 59 -11.77 13.77 -15.64
CA ASN A 59 -10.67 14.32 -14.89
C ASN A 59 -9.91 13.26 -14.10
N ILE A 60 -8.61 13.49 -13.95
CA ILE A 60 -7.77 12.81 -12.95
C ILE A 60 -7.39 13.82 -11.88
N TYR A 61 -7.36 13.37 -10.63
CA TYR A 61 -6.86 14.16 -9.51
C TYR A 61 -5.49 13.63 -9.08
N VAL A 62 -4.58 14.53 -8.74
CA VAL A 62 -3.24 14.17 -8.28
C VAL A 62 -3.03 14.76 -6.89
N TYR A 63 -2.89 13.89 -5.89
CA TYR A 63 -2.64 14.28 -4.52
C TYR A 63 -1.14 14.42 -4.34
N ILE A 64 -0.66 15.62 -4.04
CA ILE A 64 0.77 15.88 -3.83
C ILE A 64 1.03 16.30 -2.39
N SER A 65 2.05 15.70 -1.80
CA SER A 65 2.59 16.12 -0.51
C SER A 65 3.96 16.74 -0.73
N GLY A 66 4.11 18.00 -0.34
CA GLY A 66 5.39 18.70 -0.45
C GLY A 66 6.25 18.49 0.78
N THR A 67 7.46 17.93 0.61
CA THR A 67 8.45 17.75 1.69
C THR A 67 9.49 18.86 1.71
N SER A 68 9.60 19.65 0.63
CA SER A 68 10.59 20.71 0.53
C SER A 68 10.30 21.86 1.50
N VAL A 69 11.32 22.72 1.70
CA VAL A 69 11.12 24.02 2.33
C VAL A 69 10.10 24.83 1.54
N VAL A 70 9.29 25.62 2.25
CA VAL A 70 8.34 26.54 1.61
C VAL A 70 9.12 27.55 0.78
N ARG A 71 8.68 27.76 -0.46
CA ARG A 71 9.26 28.76 -1.36
C ARG A 71 9.04 30.17 -0.84
N GLN A 72 10.01 31.03 -1.17
CA GLN A 72 9.86 32.47 -0.94
C GLN A 72 8.76 33.02 -1.87
N ALA A 73 8.04 34.04 -1.42
CA ALA A 73 6.92 34.63 -2.18
C ALA A 73 7.39 35.24 -3.52
N GLU A 74 8.64 35.69 -3.58
CA GLU A 74 9.31 36.20 -4.77
C GLU A 74 9.57 35.09 -5.82
N GLU A 75 9.69 33.83 -5.38
CA GLU A 75 9.84 32.68 -6.29
C GLU A 75 8.48 32.13 -6.73
N LEU A 76 7.49 32.10 -5.83
CA LEU A 76 6.11 31.76 -6.17
C LEU A 76 5.14 32.50 -5.25
N ALA A 77 4.32 33.36 -5.83
CA ALA A 77 3.30 34.12 -5.11
C ALA A 77 2.31 33.19 -4.38
N GLY A 78 1.90 33.59 -3.17
CA GLY A 78 0.98 32.81 -2.32
C GLY A 78 1.65 31.75 -1.45
N CYS A 79 2.98 31.58 -1.54
CA CYS A 79 3.71 30.71 -0.64
C CYS A 79 4.07 31.44 0.66
N VAL A 80 3.52 30.94 1.76
CA VAL A 80 3.72 31.50 3.10
C VAL A 80 4.44 30.48 3.98
N ASN A 81 5.59 30.88 4.53
CA ASN A 81 6.36 30.07 5.46
C ASN A 81 6.17 30.59 6.88
N GLY A 82 6.05 29.69 7.85
CA GLY A 82 5.91 30.03 9.25
C GLY A 82 5.11 28.99 10.02
N GLU A 83 5.26 29.03 11.34
CA GLU A 83 4.41 28.26 12.24
C GLU A 83 2.98 28.84 12.24
N PRO A 84 1.94 28.02 12.48
CA PRO A 84 0.55 28.46 12.34
C PRO A 84 0.12 29.63 13.22
N ASP A 85 0.77 29.84 14.37
CA ASP A 85 0.53 30.96 15.28
C ASP A 85 0.96 32.31 14.69
N LYS A 86 1.94 32.30 13.78
CA LYS A 86 2.48 33.49 13.11
C LYS A 86 2.02 33.60 11.66
N ALA A 87 1.62 32.49 11.05
CA ALA A 87 1.21 32.39 9.65
C ALA A 87 0.07 31.38 9.51
N ALA A 88 -1.17 31.83 9.77
CA ALA A 88 -2.35 30.98 9.75
C ALA A 88 -2.60 30.31 8.37
N ASP A 89 -2.14 30.94 7.28
CA ASP A 89 -2.22 30.46 5.91
C ASP A 89 -0.97 29.73 5.41
N THR A 90 -0.04 29.39 6.32
CA THR A 90 1.23 28.68 6.02
C THR A 90 1.07 27.53 5.04
N SER A 91 2.05 27.34 4.15
CA SER A 91 2.07 26.23 3.19
C SER A 91 2.49 24.89 3.80
N LEU A 92 2.84 24.87 5.10
CA LEU A 92 3.01 23.65 5.89
C LEU A 92 1.63 23.03 6.24
N PHE A 93 1.60 21.77 6.69
CA PHE A 93 0.39 21.13 7.23
C PHE A 93 -0.80 21.09 6.24
N ARG A 94 -0.50 20.84 4.96
CA ARG A 94 -1.49 20.63 3.91
C ARG A 94 -0.93 19.71 2.83
N ILE A 95 -1.82 19.10 2.06
CA ILE A 95 -1.49 18.55 0.74
C ILE A 95 -2.03 19.52 -0.30
N ASP A 96 -1.55 19.43 -1.54
CA ASP A 96 -2.14 20.14 -2.68
C ASP A 96 -2.78 19.10 -3.62
N ILE A 97 -3.91 19.45 -4.23
CA ILE A 97 -4.64 18.58 -5.16
C ILE A 97 -4.66 19.25 -6.52
N ILE A 98 -4.08 18.59 -7.51
CA ILE A 98 -4.09 19.01 -8.90
C ILE A 98 -5.27 18.34 -9.59
N LYS A 99 -6.05 19.10 -10.35
CA LYS A 99 -7.04 18.58 -11.29
C LYS A 99 -6.43 18.58 -12.69
N VAL A 100 -6.49 17.45 -13.37
CA VAL A 100 -6.03 17.26 -14.76
C VAL A 100 -7.24 16.91 -15.62
N PRO A 101 -7.77 17.86 -16.42
CA PRO A 101 -8.81 17.56 -17.40
C PRO A 101 -8.25 16.67 -18.50
N LEU A 102 -8.85 15.50 -18.75
CA LEU A 102 -8.32 14.53 -19.73
C LEU A 102 -8.40 15.04 -21.17
N ALA A 103 -9.42 15.84 -21.50
CA ALA A 103 -9.55 16.46 -22.81
C ALA A 103 -8.56 17.61 -23.04
N HIS A 104 -8.11 18.26 -21.95
CA HIS A 104 -7.25 19.44 -21.96
C HIS A 104 -6.20 19.40 -20.83
N PRO A 105 -5.28 18.42 -20.85
CA PRO A 105 -4.31 18.21 -19.78
C PRO A 105 -3.35 19.39 -19.58
N GLU A 106 -3.16 20.24 -20.58
CA GLU A 106 -2.42 21.50 -20.49
C GLU A 106 -3.02 22.50 -19.50
N GLN A 107 -4.31 22.33 -19.14
CA GLN A 107 -5.03 23.18 -18.17
C GLN A 107 -4.91 22.68 -16.73
N ALA A 108 -4.06 21.67 -16.49
CA ALA A 108 -3.85 21.13 -15.15
C ALA A 108 -3.41 22.21 -14.17
N LYS A 109 -4.02 22.22 -12.98
CA LYS A 109 -3.73 23.21 -11.93
C LYS A 109 -4.09 22.68 -10.55
N ILE A 110 -3.47 23.26 -9.53
CA ILE A 110 -3.90 23.07 -8.14
C ILE A 110 -5.31 23.65 -8.00
N VAL A 111 -6.26 22.83 -7.55
CA VAL A 111 -7.66 23.22 -7.33
C VAL A 111 -8.03 23.30 -5.85
N SER A 112 -7.23 22.70 -4.97
CA SER A 112 -7.46 22.68 -3.53
C SER A 112 -6.17 22.39 -2.77
N SER A 113 -6.09 22.86 -1.53
CA SER A 113 -4.97 22.64 -0.61
C SER A 113 -5.47 22.22 0.79
N PRO A 114 -6.04 21.02 0.95
CA PRO A 114 -6.75 20.62 2.16
C PRO A 114 -5.82 20.44 3.37
N ARG A 115 -6.35 20.82 4.55
CA ARG A 115 -5.63 20.83 5.84
C ARG A 115 -5.83 19.52 6.61
N ILE A 116 -5.38 18.41 6.04
CA ILE A 116 -5.57 17.05 6.61
C ILE A 116 -4.85 16.81 7.96
N PHE A 117 -4.03 17.76 8.41
CA PHE A 117 -3.27 17.70 9.67
C PHE A 117 -3.99 18.39 10.84
N THR A 118 -5.08 19.10 10.57
CA THR A 118 -5.81 19.91 11.54
C THR A 118 -6.36 19.06 12.69
N ASP A 119 -6.19 19.51 13.93
CA ASP A 119 -6.91 18.94 15.06
C ASP A 119 -8.38 19.34 14.97
N VAL A 120 -9.27 18.35 14.94
CA VAL A 120 -10.70 18.58 14.68
C VAL A 120 -11.41 19.26 15.85
N GLN A 121 -10.85 19.21 17.07
CA GLN A 121 -11.45 19.82 18.25
C GLN A 121 -11.04 21.28 18.40
N SER A 122 -9.74 21.57 18.29
CA SER A 122 -9.17 22.91 18.48
C SER A 122 -9.08 23.74 17.20
N GLY A 123 -9.16 23.12 16.02
CA GLY A 123 -8.96 23.79 14.74
C GLY A 123 -7.50 24.12 14.42
N ASN A 124 -6.55 23.72 15.28
CA ASN A 124 -5.13 23.95 15.07
C ASN A 124 -4.63 23.12 13.87
N ILE A 125 -4.17 23.78 12.81
CA ILE A 125 -3.75 23.09 11.57
C ILE A 125 -2.55 22.16 11.75
N ASN A 126 -1.73 22.38 12.79
CA ASN A 126 -0.62 21.52 13.17
C ASN A 126 -1.02 20.48 14.24
N GLY A 127 -2.25 19.97 14.20
CA GLY A 127 -2.87 19.19 15.27
C GLY A 127 -2.31 17.79 15.55
N LEU A 128 -1.35 17.34 14.76
CA LEU A 128 -0.75 16.01 14.86
C LEU A 128 0.58 16.04 15.64
N TRP A 129 1.37 14.95 15.57
CA TRP A 129 2.60 14.80 16.32
C TRP A 129 3.55 16.00 16.14
N LYS A 130 4.06 16.52 17.26
CA LYS A 130 4.88 17.75 17.30
C LYS A 130 6.37 17.52 17.06
N GLY A 131 6.79 16.26 16.90
CA GLY A 131 8.19 15.88 16.92
C GLY A 131 8.71 15.71 18.34
N GLY A 132 9.81 14.98 18.47
CA GLY A 132 10.44 14.70 19.75
C GLY A 132 10.67 13.21 19.98
N ASN A 133 10.89 12.84 21.23
CA ASN A 133 11.20 11.48 21.64
C ASN A 133 9.91 10.75 22.08
N HIS A 134 9.75 9.48 21.70
CA HIS A 134 8.61 8.62 22.09
C HIS A 134 8.82 7.85 23.41
N GLY A 135 9.94 8.06 24.11
CA GLY A 135 10.33 7.39 25.34
C GLY A 135 11.73 6.76 25.25
N GLU A 136 12.21 6.23 26.38
CA GLU A 136 13.51 5.53 26.40
C GLU A 136 13.58 4.43 25.35
N ASN A 137 14.73 4.31 24.69
CA ASN A 137 15.00 3.35 23.61
C ASN A 137 14.18 3.55 22.31
N THR A 138 13.42 4.64 22.18
CA THR A 138 12.76 5.01 20.91
C THR A 138 13.60 6.00 20.09
N GLN A 139 13.23 6.22 18.83
CA GLN A 139 13.84 7.27 18.02
C GLN A 139 13.21 8.64 18.29
N THR A 140 14.00 9.68 18.07
CA THR A 140 13.48 11.05 17.97
C THR A 140 12.91 11.25 16.57
N THR A 141 11.63 11.56 16.48
CA THR A 141 10.89 11.70 15.23
C THR A 141 10.56 13.16 14.94
N SER A 142 10.29 13.44 13.68
CA SER A 142 10.00 14.81 13.21
C SER A 142 8.52 15.16 13.42
N VAL A 143 8.22 16.47 13.40
CA VAL A 143 6.84 16.97 13.37
C VAL A 143 6.06 16.40 12.18
N THR A 144 4.76 16.15 12.36
CA THR A 144 3.84 15.74 11.30
C THR A 144 3.30 16.94 10.54
N ASN A 145 3.99 17.35 9.47
CA ASN A 145 3.64 18.50 8.64
C ASN A 145 3.62 18.21 7.12
N GLN A 146 3.85 16.95 6.75
CA GLN A 146 3.68 16.42 5.40
C GLN A 146 3.41 14.92 5.47
N CYS A 147 2.87 14.37 4.38
CA CYS A 147 2.90 12.93 4.14
C CYS A 147 4.11 12.55 3.29
N HIS A 148 4.70 11.39 3.56
CA HIS A 148 5.67 10.77 2.68
C HIS A 148 4.95 10.20 1.47
N ASP A 149 4.04 9.25 1.70
CA ASP A 149 3.16 8.61 0.70
C ASP A 149 1.69 8.73 1.05
N ILE A 150 0.82 8.69 0.04
CA ILE A 150 -0.63 8.61 0.19
C ILE A 150 -1.18 7.51 -0.72
N THR A 151 -1.54 6.36 -0.16
CA THR A 151 -2.13 5.29 -0.98
C THR A 151 -3.62 5.54 -1.14
N ILE A 152 -4.07 5.69 -2.39
CA ILE A 152 -5.46 5.88 -2.80
C ILE A 152 -6.10 4.50 -2.99
N PHE A 153 -7.24 4.26 -2.36
CA PHE A 153 -8.11 3.11 -2.64
C PHE A 153 -9.50 3.58 -3.06
N ALA A 154 -9.59 4.05 -4.30
CA ALA A 154 -10.75 4.77 -4.82
C ALA A 154 -12.07 3.97 -4.73
N SER A 155 -12.03 2.65 -4.93
CA SER A 155 -13.24 1.80 -4.84
C SER A 155 -13.85 1.75 -3.44
N ALA A 156 -13.07 2.03 -2.40
CA ALA A 156 -13.55 2.13 -1.03
C ALA A 156 -13.86 3.58 -0.61
N GLY A 157 -13.52 4.57 -1.44
CA GLY A 157 -13.58 5.99 -1.07
C GLY A 157 -12.60 6.35 0.04
N LEU A 158 -11.50 5.59 0.18
CA LEU A 158 -10.51 5.76 1.24
C LEU A 158 -9.11 6.06 0.69
N ALA A 159 -8.31 6.76 1.47
CA ALA A 159 -6.87 6.83 1.29
C ALA A 159 -6.13 6.68 2.63
N ALA A 160 -4.91 6.15 2.58
CA ALA A 160 -4.03 6.01 3.73
C ALA A 160 -2.80 6.90 3.55
N GLY A 161 -2.63 7.88 4.42
CA GLY A 161 -1.46 8.77 4.41
C GLY A 161 -0.40 8.28 5.38
N ALA A 162 0.77 7.89 4.88
CA ALA A 162 1.94 7.62 5.70
C ALA A 162 2.70 8.94 5.87
N CYS A 163 2.56 9.58 7.03
CA CYS A 163 3.01 10.95 7.27
C CYS A 163 4.06 11.04 8.36
N SER A 164 4.87 12.10 8.35
CA SER A 164 6.20 12.10 9.00
C SER A 164 6.24 11.66 10.48
N GLY A 165 5.14 11.75 11.23
CA GLY A 165 4.98 11.09 12.54
C GLY A 165 3.63 10.40 12.76
N ASN A 166 2.78 10.24 11.73
CA ASN A 166 1.46 9.64 11.87
C ASN A 166 1.02 8.84 10.65
N GLY A 167 0.29 7.75 10.88
CA GLY A 167 -0.55 7.12 9.87
C GLY A 167 -1.94 7.76 9.88
N LEU A 168 -2.45 8.18 8.72
CA LEU A 168 -3.74 8.83 8.56
C LEU A 168 -4.70 7.96 7.75
N LEU A 169 -5.97 7.93 8.13
CA LEU A 169 -7.06 7.45 7.30
C LEU A 169 -7.85 8.65 6.77
N LEU A 170 -8.06 8.70 5.45
CA LEU A 170 -8.76 9.79 4.77
C LEU A 170 -10.00 9.28 4.05
N ASP A 171 -11.10 10.02 4.13
CA ASP A 171 -12.23 9.94 3.21
C ASP A 171 -11.89 10.75 1.96
N ILE A 172 -11.98 10.11 0.80
CA ILE A 172 -11.71 10.74 -0.51
C ILE A 172 -12.94 10.71 -1.42
N SER A 173 -14.14 10.53 -0.86
CA SER A 173 -15.42 10.56 -1.60
C SER A 173 -15.66 11.88 -2.31
N ASN A 174 -15.04 12.97 -1.83
CA ASN A 174 -14.86 14.21 -2.55
C ASN A 174 -13.36 14.36 -2.91
N PRO A 175 -12.99 14.24 -4.19
CA PRO A 175 -11.58 14.18 -4.59
C PRO A 175 -10.83 15.51 -4.46
N ILE A 176 -11.52 16.65 -4.25
CA ILE A 176 -10.86 17.95 -4.03
C ILE A 176 -10.91 18.40 -2.58
N ASN A 177 -11.63 17.69 -1.72
CA ASN A 177 -11.74 18.02 -0.30
C ASN A 177 -11.74 16.74 0.56
N PRO A 178 -10.62 16.00 0.60
CA PRO A 178 -10.48 14.84 1.44
C PRO A 178 -10.56 15.22 2.92
N VAL A 179 -11.17 14.35 3.73
CA VAL A 179 -11.39 14.58 5.16
C VAL A 179 -10.63 13.52 5.94
N ARG A 180 -9.87 13.93 6.96
CA ARG A 180 -9.22 12.97 7.87
C ARG A 180 -10.27 12.30 8.76
N LEU A 181 -10.38 10.99 8.64
CA LEU A 181 -11.26 10.13 9.44
C LEU A 181 -10.59 9.74 10.76
N ASP A 182 -9.32 9.37 10.71
CA ASP A 182 -8.56 8.93 11.88
C ASP A 182 -7.06 9.23 11.72
N ALA A 183 -6.34 9.22 12.85
CA ALA A 183 -4.90 9.37 12.91
C ALA A 183 -4.32 8.49 14.03
N VAL A 184 -3.25 7.78 13.72
CA VAL A 184 -2.50 6.96 14.68
C VAL A 184 -1.06 7.42 14.76
N SER A 185 -0.43 7.16 15.90
CA SER A 185 1.01 7.34 16.14
C SER A 185 1.53 6.06 16.77
N ASP A 186 2.78 5.72 16.49
CA ASP A 186 3.42 4.51 16.98
C ASP A 186 4.80 4.86 17.54
N PRO A 187 5.08 4.57 18.83
CA PRO A 187 6.39 4.86 19.42
C PRO A 187 7.54 4.03 18.81
N ASN A 188 7.22 2.94 18.09
CA ASN A 188 8.19 2.09 17.41
C ASN A 188 8.46 2.53 15.97
N TYR A 189 7.84 3.60 15.51
CA TYR A 189 8.04 4.16 14.17
C TYR A 189 8.98 5.36 14.21
N ALA A 190 9.84 5.48 13.20
CA ALA A 190 10.71 6.63 13.01
C ALA A 190 10.11 7.59 11.98
N TYR A 191 9.57 7.03 10.91
CA TYR A 191 9.05 7.76 9.77
C TYR A 191 8.09 6.87 9.00
N TRP A 192 6.80 7.19 9.07
CA TRP A 192 5.77 6.45 8.35
C TRP A 192 6.00 6.63 6.85
N HIS A 193 6.28 5.53 6.17
CA HIS A 193 6.85 5.55 4.84
C HIS A 193 5.82 5.29 3.75
N SER A 194 5.07 4.19 3.85
CA SER A 194 4.04 3.82 2.88
C SER A 194 2.87 3.08 3.54
N ALA A 195 1.80 2.84 2.78
CA ALA A 195 0.62 2.13 3.25
C ALA A 195 0.02 1.26 2.15
N ASN A 196 -0.58 0.13 2.52
CA ASN A 196 -1.34 -0.73 1.61
C ASN A 196 -2.64 -1.17 2.28
N PHE A 197 -3.76 -1.06 1.57
CA PHE A 197 -5.00 -1.66 2.03
C PHE A 197 -5.02 -3.14 1.70
N ASN A 198 -5.69 -3.95 2.50
CA ASN A 198 -6.13 -5.24 1.98
C ASN A 198 -7.20 -5.05 0.89
N ASN A 199 -7.45 -6.07 0.07
CA ASN A 199 -8.36 -5.88 -1.07
C ASN A 199 -9.80 -5.59 -0.62
N ALA A 200 -10.19 -5.93 0.62
CA ALA A 200 -11.51 -5.61 1.18
C ALA A 200 -11.63 -4.16 1.69
N GLY A 201 -10.52 -3.46 1.93
CA GLY A 201 -10.53 -2.13 2.56
C GLY A 201 -10.87 -2.18 4.05
N THR A 202 -10.65 -3.32 4.70
CA THR A 202 -10.91 -3.55 6.13
C THR A 202 -9.64 -3.60 6.97
N THR A 203 -8.47 -3.59 6.32
CA THR A 203 -7.15 -3.62 6.96
C THR A 203 -6.23 -2.66 6.22
N VAL A 204 -5.36 -1.96 6.95
CA VAL A 204 -4.27 -1.14 6.39
C VAL A 204 -2.97 -1.59 7.02
N LEU A 205 -1.99 -1.91 6.19
CA LEU A 205 -0.61 -2.13 6.59
C LEU A 205 0.15 -0.83 6.35
N PHE A 206 0.77 -0.26 7.38
CA PHE A 206 1.71 0.84 7.26
C PHE A 206 3.13 0.32 7.38
N THR A 207 4.06 0.98 6.70
CA THR A 207 5.50 0.65 6.75
C THR A 207 6.29 1.76 7.43
N ASP A 208 7.40 1.42 8.09
CA ASP A 208 8.31 2.37 8.75
C ASP A 208 9.68 2.40 8.07
N GLU A 209 10.33 3.57 8.08
CA GLU A 209 11.70 3.76 7.62
C GLU A 209 12.67 3.94 8.81
N TRP A 210 12.68 2.99 9.76
CA TRP A 210 13.49 3.08 10.98
C TRP A 210 14.97 3.30 10.66
N GLY A 211 15.57 4.35 11.22
CA GLY A 211 16.97 4.69 10.94
C GLY A 211 17.20 5.41 9.61
N GLY A 212 16.13 5.93 8.99
CA GLY A 212 16.18 6.85 7.85
C GLY A 212 16.76 6.22 6.59
N GLY A 213 16.46 4.95 6.36
CA GLY A 213 16.81 4.21 5.15
C GLY A 213 18.27 3.80 4.99
N ALA A 214 19.19 4.39 5.77
CA ALA A 214 20.64 4.16 5.64
C ALA A 214 21.24 3.29 6.76
N GLN A 215 20.52 3.06 7.86
CA GLN A 215 21.05 2.33 9.01
C GLN A 215 20.72 0.82 8.93
N PRO A 216 21.55 -0.04 9.53
CA PRO A 216 21.29 -1.47 9.62
C PRO A 216 20.30 -1.77 10.75
N ARG A 217 19.00 -1.80 10.44
CA ARG A 217 17.93 -1.92 11.44
C ARG A 217 17.20 -3.27 11.44
N CYS A 218 17.76 -4.26 10.77
CA CYS A 218 17.27 -5.64 10.75
C CYS A 218 18.26 -6.61 11.42
N ARG A 219 19.04 -6.16 12.41
CA ARG A 219 20.05 -6.99 13.06
C ARG A 219 19.40 -7.93 14.05
N ALA A 220 20.07 -9.05 14.36
CA ALA A 220 19.59 -10.03 15.34
C ALA A 220 19.34 -9.44 16.74
N THR A 221 19.95 -8.30 17.07
CA THR A 221 19.80 -7.60 18.35
C THR A 221 18.71 -6.51 18.33
N ASP A 222 18.22 -6.12 17.15
CA ASP A 222 17.15 -5.13 17.05
C ASP A 222 15.80 -5.80 17.41
N PRO A 223 14.97 -5.21 18.29
CA PRO A 223 13.61 -5.68 18.54
C PRO A 223 12.81 -5.82 17.25
N MET A 224 12.03 -6.90 17.15
CA MET A 224 11.22 -7.20 15.95
C MET A 224 10.09 -6.19 15.70
N ILE A 225 9.77 -5.36 16.69
CA ILE A 225 8.77 -4.29 16.57
C ILE A 225 9.35 -2.97 16.02
N TRP A 226 10.68 -2.80 16.01
CA TRP A 226 11.31 -1.59 15.48
C TRP A 226 11.43 -1.67 13.97
N GLY A 227 10.94 -0.67 13.25
CA GLY A 227 10.94 -0.71 11.78
C GLY A 227 10.07 -1.82 11.19
N ALA A 228 9.12 -2.33 11.98
CA ALA A 228 8.16 -3.32 11.55
C ALA A 228 6.99 -2.64 10.83
N ASP A 229 6.36 -3.38 9.93
CA ASP A 229 5.06 -3.00 9.42
C ASP A 229 4.01 -3.12 10.52
N ALA A 230 3.16 -2.12 10.65
CA ALA A 230 2.08 -2.07 11.61
C ALA A 230 0.76 -2.34 10.87
N ILE A 231 0.07 -3.39 11.30
CA ILE A 231 -1.18 -3.84 10.66
C ILE A 231 -2.35 -3.35 11.49
N PHE A 232 -3.18 -2.52 10.89
CA PHE A 232 -4.36 -1.95 11.51
C PHE A 232 -5.62 -2.54 10.89
N THR A 233 -6.57 -2.94 11.73
CA THR A 233 -7.93 -3.24 11.29
C THR A 233 -8.77 -1.97 11.27
N LEU A 234 -9.73 -1.93 10.35
CA LEU A 234 -10.67 -0.84 10.16
C LEU A 234 -12.05 -1.28 10.63
N LYS A 235 -12.53 -0.65 11.71
CA LYS A 235 -13.91 -0.78 12.19
C LYS A 235 -14.49 0.61 12.38
N ASP A 236 -15.67 0.86 11.81
CA ASP A 236 -16.35 2.15 11.87
C ASP A 236 -15.45 3.33 11.47
N ARG A 237 -14.61 3.09 10.44
CA ARG A 237 -13.60 4.06 9.93
C ARG A 237 -12.56 4.49 10.96
N LYS A 238 -12.25 3.63 11.94
CA LYS A 238 -11.17 3.81 12.91
C LYS A 238 -10.10 2.75 12.76
N LEU A 239 -8.85 3.16 12.90
CA LEU A 239 -7.67 2.31 12.88
C LEU A 239 -7.47 1.70 14.26
N THR A 240 -7.41 0.37 14.34
CA THR A 240 -7.03 -0.36 15.56
C THR A 240 -5.85 -1.26 15.25
N LEU A 241 -4.72 -1.03 15.93
CA LEU A 241 -3.52 -1.85 15.77
C LEU A 241 -3.85 -3.30 16.13
N ALA A 242 -3.59 -4.21 15.19
CA ALA A 242 -3.81 -5.64 15.35
C ALA A 242 -2.51 -6.37 15.68
N SER A 243 -1.45 -6.12 14.91
CA SER A 243 -0.13 -6.72 15.13
C SER A 243 0.97 -5.96 14.38
N TYR A 244 2.19 -6.48 14.48
CA TYR A 244 3.33 -6.08 13.68
C TYR A 244 3.81 -7.24 12.80
N TYR A 245 4.45 -6.91 11.68
CA TYR A 245 5.21 -7.83 10.87
C TYR A 245 6.59 -7.25 10.56
N LYS A 246 7.63 -8.08 10.64
CA LYS A 246 8.98 -7.73 10.18
C LYS A 246 9.63 -8.98 9.61
N MET A 247 10.43 -8.81 8.55
CA MET A 247 11.21 -9.91 7.99
C MET A 247 12.02 -10.64 9.08
N PRO A 248 11.99 -11.99 9.13
CA PRO A 248 12.63 -12.74 10.20
C PRO A 248 14.14 -12.93 10.00
N ALA A 249 14.63 -12.79 8.76
CA ALA A 249 16.04 -13.01 8.43
C ALA A 249 16.92 -11.86 8.95
N ALA A 250 17.76 -12.14 9.95
CA ALA A 250 18.68 -11.15 10.50
C ALA A 250 19.74 -10.73 9.47
N GLN A 251 20.04 -9.43 9.45
CA GLN A 251 21.02 -8.79 8.57
C GLN A 251 22.25 -8.35 9.37
N THR A 252 23.36 -8.10 8.68
CA THR A 252 24.62 -7.65 9.28
C THR A 252 24.62 -6.15 9.62
N ASP A 253 25.65 -5.68 10.34
CA ASP A 253 25.87 -4.25 10.59
C ASP A 253 26.25 -3.44 9.33
N PHE A 254 26.43 -4.10 8.18
CA PHE A 254 26.81 -3.45 6.92
C PHE A 254 25.63 -3.20 5.97
N GLU A 255 24.45 -3.74 6.30
CA GLU A 255 23.28 -3.76 5.43
C GLU A 255 22.24 -2.74 5.86
N ASN A 256 22.03 -1.67 5.09
CA ASN A 256 20.88 -0.79 5.33
C ASN A 256 19.59 -1.59 5.12
N CYS A 257 18.71 -1.62 6.13
CA CYS A 257 17.53 -2.47 6.10
C CYS A 257 16.36 -1.81 6.81
N VAL A 258 15.32 -1.55 6.04
CA VAL A 258 14.03 -0.96 6.43
C VAL A 258 12.95 -1.51 5.51
N ALA A 259 11.70 -1.48 5.96
CA ALA A 259 10.54 -1.76 5.14
C ALA A 259 10.37 -0.69 4.04
N HIS A 260 9.96 -1.10 2.85
CA HIS A 260 9.75 -0.21 1.71
C HIS A 260 8.59 -0.74 0.84
N ASN A 261 8.25 -0.03 -0.24
CA ASN A 261 7.00 -0.22 -0.97
C ASN A 261 6.76 -1.66 -1.45
N GLY A 262 5.49 -2.07 -1.35
CA GLY A 262 4.98 -3.35 -1.82
C GLY A 262 3.65 -3.24 -2.56
N SER A 263 3.14 -4.38 -3.04
CA SER A 263 1.78 -4.49 -3.58
C SER A 263 1.14 -5.82 -3.21
N LEU A 264 -0.19 -5.89 -3.28
CA LEU A 264 -0.90 -7.14 -3.10
C LEU A 264 -0.55 -8.14 -4.21
N VAL A 265 -0.46 -9.41 -3.85
CA VAL A 265 -0.52 -10.54 -4.78
C VAL A 265 -1.98 -10.99 -4.85
N PRO A 266 -2.60 -11.04 -6.04
CA PRO A 266 -4.04 -11.22 -6.17
C PRO A 266 -4.48 -12.68 -6.00
N VAL A 267 -4.14 -13.34 -4.90
CA VAL A 267 -4.68 -14.67 -4.56
C VAL A 267 -6.09 -14.49 -3.96
N PRO A 268 -7.14 -15.11 -4.54
CA PRO A 268 -8.51 -14.91 -4.06
C PRO A 268 -8.68 -15.38 -2.62
N GLY A 269 -9.35 -14.58 -1.79
CA GLY A 269 -9.63 -14.91 -0.39
C GLY A 269 -8.43 -14.86 0.56
N ARG A 270 -7.33 -14.24 0.12
CA ARG A 270 -6.14 -14.01 0.95
C ARG A 270 -5.64 -12.58 0.77
N ASP A 271 -5.11 -12.05 1.86
CA ASP A 271 -4.41 -10.78 1.88
C ASP A 271 -2.92 -11.10 1.92
N ILE A 272 -2.29 -11.12 0.75
CA ILE A 272 -0.87 -11.42 0.58
C ILE A 272 -0.19 -10.17 0.03
N LEU A 273 0.86 -9.70 0.70
CA LEU A 273 1.69 -8.59 0.26
C LEU A 273 3.04 -9.13 -0.23
N VAL A 274 3.49 -8.71 -1.41
CA VAL A 274 4.91 -8.76 -1.73
C VAL A 274 5.51 -7.40 -1.44
N GLN A 275 6.61 -7.37 -0.70
CA GLN A 275 7.15 -6.14 -0.15
C GLN A 275 8.67 -6.12 -0.21
N SER A 276 9.19 -4.94 -0.49
CA SER A 276 10.61 -4.65 -0.37
C SER A 276 11.02 -4.41 1.07
N TRP A 277 12.16 -4.97 1.42
CA TRP A 277 13.04 -4.51 2.47
C TRP A 277 14.33 -4.13 1.77
N TYR A 278 15.07 -3.08 2.15
CA TYR A 278 16.28 -2.69 1.39
C TYR A 278 17.29 -3.85 1.21
N GLN A 279 18.42 -3.88 1.93
CA GLN A 279 19.36 -5.00 1.72
C GLN A 279 18.79 -6.33 2.26
N GLY A 280 17.74 -6.26 3.10
CA GLY A 280 16.98 -7.43 3.54
C GLY A 280 16.13 -8.12 2.45
N GLY A 281 16.04 -7.53 1.25
CA GLY A 281 15.50 -8.19 0.07
C GLY A 281 13.99 -8.10 -0.08
N ILE A 282 13.34 -9.20 -0.41
CA ILE A 282 11.91 -9.26 -0.72
C ILE A 282 11.27 -10.22 0.25
N SER A 283 10.14 -9.83 0.83
CA SER A 283 9.29 -10.71 1.61
C SER A 283 7.92 -10.86 0.97
N LEU A 284 7.40 -12.09 0.97
CA LEU A 284 6.02 -12.42 0.65
C LEU A 284 5.29 -12.75 1.95
N VAL A 285 4.36 -11.90 2.36
CA VAL A 285 3.72 -11.92 3.67
C VAL A 285 2.24 -12.22 3.52
N ASP A 286 1.73 -13.22 4.25
CA ASP A 286 0.30 -13.39 4.43
C ASP A 286 -0.14 -12.64 5.68
N PHE A 287 -1.09 -11.72 5.53
CA PHE A 287 -1.71 -10.97 6.61
C PHE A 287 -3.25 -11.09 6.58
N THR A 288 -3.77 -12.17 5.99
CA THR A 288 -5.20 -12.50 5.97
C THR A 288 -5.77 -12.61 7.38
N ASP A 289 -4.99 -13.14 8.32
CA ASP A 289 -5.22 -12.93 9.75
C ASP A 289 -4.34 -11.74 10.20
N PRO A 290 -4.93 -10.55 10.40
CA PRO A 290 -4.19 -9.35 10.76
C PRO A 290 -3.60 -9.42 12.18
N THR A 291 -3.91 -10.46 12.97
CA THR A 291 -3.31 -10.67 14.30
C THR A 291 -2.13 -11.65 14.28
N HIS A 292 -1.97 -12.43 13.20
CA HIS A 292 -0.91 -13.43 13.04
C HIS A 292 -0.31 -13.41 11.63
N PRO A 293 0.27 -12.29 11.18
CA PRO A 293 0.95 -12.24 9.90
C PRO A 293 2.18 -13.15 9.90
N PHE A 294 2.51 -13.74 8.75
CA PHE A 294 3.70 -14.58 8.63
C PHE A 294 4.32 -14.51 7.23
N GLU A 295 5.63 -14.76 7.17
CA GLU A 295 6.37 -14.83 5.91
C GLU A 295 6.14 -16.18 5.22
N MET A 296 5.67 -16.14 3.98
CA MET A 296 5.46 -17.29 3.12
C MET A 296 6.71 -17.66 2.31
N ALA A 297 7.47 -16.66 1.87
CA ALA A 297 8.68 -16.80 1.08
C ALA A 297 9.51 -15.51 1.18
N TYR A 298 10.80 -15.61 0.89
CA TYR A 298 11.68 -14.45 0.80
C TYR A 298 12.70 -14.63 -0.32
N PHE A 299 13.30 -13.51 -0.75
CA PHE A 299 14.46 -13.49 -1.62
C PHE A 299 15.43 -12.44 -1.11
N ASP A 300 16.65 -12.85 -0.80
CA ASP A 300 17.70 -11.96 -0.30
C ASP A 300 18.97 -12.19 -1.13
N ARG A 301 19.55 -11.11 -1.65
CA ARG A 301 20.81 -11.13 -2.40
C ARG A 301 22.03 -11.06 -1.47
N GLY A 302 21.83 -10.76 -0.20
CA GLY A 302 22.86 -10.42 0.77
C GLY A 302 23.49 -9.05 0.51
N PRO A 303 24.56 -8.74 1.26
CA PRO A 303 25.11 -7.40 1.35
C PRO A 303 25.70 -6.95 0.01
N ILE A 304 25.60 -5.66 -0.28
CA ILE A 304 26.35 -5.02 -1.38
C ILE A 304 27.86 -5.20 -1.17
N ASP A 305 28.32 -5.04 0.06
CA ASP A 305 29.70 -5.24 0.48
C ASP A 305 29.72 -5.87 1.88
N GLY A 306 30.36 -7.02 2.02
CA GLY A 306 30.39 -7.78 3.29
C GLY A 306 31.30 -7.19 4.38
N ALA A 307 32.02 -6.10 4.11
CA ALA A 307 32.96 -5.48 5.03
C ALA A 307 32.71 -3.98 5.27
N LYS A 308 31.86 -3.34 4.46
CA LYS A 308 31.60 -1.89 4.54
C LYS A 308 30.12 -1.59 4.30
N ARG A 309 29.62 -0.57 5.00
CA ARG A 309 28.28 -0.03 4.72
C ARG A 309 28.23 0.56 3.32
N ALA A 310 27.24 0.11 2.55
CA ALA A 310 26.88 0.67 1.26
C ALA A 310 25.35 0.79 1.19
N MET A 311 24.85 1.79 0.45
CA MET A 311 23.43 1.87 0.15
C MET A 311 23.10 0.85 -0.94
N GLY A 312 22.05 0.07 -0.72
CA GLY A 312 21.56 -0.86 -1.73
C GLY A 312 20.27 -1.51 -1.29
N GLY A 313 19.89 -2.54 -2.02
CA GLY A 313 18.72 -3.33 -1.71
C GLY A 313 17.48 -2.96 -2.51
N GLN A 314 16.40 -3.69 -2.28
CA GLN A 314 15.15 -3.56 -3.04
C GLN A 314 14.44 -2.28 -2.61
N TRP A 315 14.35 -1.30 -3.52
CA TRP A 315 13.56 -0.09 -3.31
C TRP A 315 12.07 -0.45 -3.37
N SER A 316 11.60 -1.09 -4.43
CA SER A 316 10.17 -1.41 -4.57
C SER A 316 9.97 -2.76 -5.21
N THR A 317 9.02 -3.52 -4.69
CA THR A 317 8.68 -4.84 -5.21
C THR A 317 7.19 -4.95 -5.46
N TYR A 318 6.80 -5.21 -6.69
CA TYR A 318 5.38 -5.26 -7.09
C TYR A 318 5.06 -6.54 -7.85
N TRP A 319 3.85 -7.05 -7.62
CA TRP A 319 3.25 -8.06 -8.46
C TRP A 319 2.64 -7.40 -9.70
N TYR A 320 2.91 -7.96 -10.88
CA TYR A 320 2.32 -7.52 -12.13
C TYR A 320 2.16 -8.70 -13.09
N ASN A 321 0.89 -9.04 -13.42
CA ASN A 321 0.51 -10.02 -14.44
C ASN A 321 1.23 -11.38 -14.34
N GLY A 322 1.34 -11.89 -13.10
CA GLY A 322 1.92 -13.21 -12.79
C GLY A 322 3.41 -13.23 -12.51
N TYR A 323 4.06 -12.07 -12.52
CA TYR A 323 5.45 -11.88 -12.15
C TYR A 323 5.57 -10.94 -10.96
N ILE A 324 6.70 -11.03 -10.26
CA ILE A 324 7.11 -10.09 -9.22
C ILE A 324 8.32 -9.34 -9.76
N TYR A 325 8.24 -8.02 -9.79
CA TYR A 325 9.29 -7.12 -10.25
C TYR A 325 9.86 -6.37 -9.06
N GLY A 326 11.14 -6.59 -8.75
CA GLY A 326 11.90 -5.88 -7.72
C GLY A 326 12.89 -4.91 -8.36
N SER A 327 12.81 -3.63 -8.01
CA SER A 327 13.80 -2.62 -8.39
C SER A 327 14.80 -2.43 -7.26
N GLU A 328 16.06 -2.76 -7.51
CA GLU A 328 17.17 -2.69 -6.57
C GLU A 328 18.00 -1.42 -6.83
N ILE A 329 18.38 -0.70 -5.78
CA ILE A 329 19.03 0.63 -5.83
C ILE A 329 20.36 0.62 -6.63
N SER A 330 21.15 -0.44 -6.50
CA SER A 330 22.55 -0.55 -6.92
C SER A 330 22.81 -1.68 -7.94
N ARG A 331 21.96 -2.70 -8.02
CA ARG A 331 22.16 -3.96 -8.76
C ARG A 331 21.14 -4.22 -9.87
N GLY A 332 20.16 -3.33 -10.08
CA GLY A 332 19.23 -3.38 -11.21
C GLY A 332 17.88 -4.00 -10.86
N VAL A 333 17.32 -4.82 -11.75
CA VAL A 333 15.94 -5.34 -11.63
C VAL A 333 15.94 -6.85 -11.48
N ASP A 334 15.16 -7.34 -10.51
CA ASP A 334 14.82 -8.74 -10.32
C ASP A 334 13.42 -9.04 -10.88
N VAL A 335 13.28 -10.14 -11.63
CA VAL A 335 11.99 -10.63 -12.12
C VAL A 335 11.81 -12.07 -11.66
N MET A 336 10.82 -12.29 -10.80
CA MET A 336 10.54 -13.57 -10.18
C MET A 336 9.13 -14.05 -10.54
N LYS A 337 8.91 -15.35 -10.37
CA LYS A 337 7.58 -15.97 -10.52
C LYS A 337 7.31 -16.89 -9.33
N LEU A 338 6.08 -16.87 -8.85
CA LEU A 338 5.64 -17.77 -7.79
C LEU A 338 5.57 -19.22 -8.31
N ILE A 339 6.01 -20.15 -7.46
CA ILE A 339 5.88 -21.59 -7.67
C ILE A 339 5.13 -22.22 -6.48
N PRO A 340 4.51 -23.39 -6.67
CA PRO A 340 3.81 -24.06 -5.57
C PRO A 340 4.73 -24.33 -4.38
N SER A 341 4.17 -24.18 -3.18
CA SER A 341 4.84 -24.43 -1.90
C SER A 341 3.84 -24.98 -0.88
N LYS A 342 4.31 -25.24 0.35
CA LYS A 342 3.41 -25.61 1.46
C LYS A 342 2.38 -24.52 1.80
N PHE A 343 2.63 -23.27 1.42
CA PHE A 343 1.77 -22.13 1.73
C PHE A 343 0.91 -21.66 0.56
N LEU A 344 1.19 -22.12 -0.66
CA LEU A 344 0.54 -21.64 -1.88
C LEU A 344 0.45 -22.78 -2.90
N THR A 345 -0.76 -23.17 -3.31
CA THR A 345 -0.95 -24.25 -4.29
C THR A 345 -0.87 -23.73 -5.73
N GLN A 346 -0.77 -24.66 -6.69
CA GLN A 346 -0.85 -24.31 -8.11
C GLN A 346 -2.19 -23.67 -8.47
N ASN A 347 -3.31 -24.15 -7.92
CA ASN A 347 -4.62 -23.54 -8.20
C ASN A 347 -4.72 -22.10 -7.68
N GLU A 348 -4.10 -21.79 -6.54
CA GLU A 348 -4.04 -20.41 -6.03
C GLU A 348 -3.20 -19.49 -6.94
N ILE A 349 -2.07 -20.00 -7.46
CA ILE A 349 -1.24 -19.27 -8.43
C ILE A 349 -1.99 -19.06 -9.74
N ASP A 350 -2.66 -20.09 -10.25
CA ASP A 350 -3.44 -20.02 -11.49
C ASP A 350 -4.59 -19.02 -11.37
N ALA A 351 -5.31 -19.03 -10.24
CA ALA A 351 -6.36 -18.06 -9.95
C ALA A 351 -5.82 -16.62 -9.82
N SER A 352 -4.64 -16.44 -9.21
CA SER A 352 -3.96 -15.15 -9.14
C SER A 352 -3.57 -14.64 -10.53
N ASN A 353 -3.12 -15.53 -11.42
CA ASN A 353 -2.70 -15.16 -12.77
C ASN A 353 -3.85 -14.87 -13.73
N GLN A 354 -5.11 -15.05 -13.31
CA GLN A 354 -6.28 -14.59 -14.07
C GLN A 354 -6.56 -13.10 -13.90
N VAL A 355 -5.90 -12.44 -12.93
CA VAL A 355 -5.96 -10.98 -12.77
C VAL A 355 -4.98 -10.34 -13.73
N HIS A 356 -5.45 -9.34 -14.48
CA HIS A 356 -4.64 -8.61 -15.45
C HIS A 356 -4.80 -7.11 -15.27
N PHE A 357 -3.68 -6.39 -15.36
CA PHE A 357 -3.64 -4.94 -15.41
C PHE A 357 -2.96 -4.51 -16.71
N ASP A 358 -3.64 -3.67 -17.50
CA ASP A 358 -3.02 -3.03 -18.67
C ASP A 358 -1.98 -1.98 -18.22
N GLU A 359 -2.30 -1.28 -17.13
CA GLU A 359 -1.45 -0.32 -16.44
C GLU A 359 -1.62 -0.51 -14.93
N LEU A 360 -0.52 -0.43 -14.18
CA LEU A 360 -0.55 -0.54 -12.72
C LEU A 360 0.22 0.61 -12.07
N ASN A 361 -0.49 1.43 -11.32
CA ASN A 361 0.09 2.32 -10.32
C ASN A 361 -0.32 1.82 -8.94
N VAL A 362 0.63 1.27 -8.18
CA VAL A 362 0.35 0.66 -6.87
C VAL A 362 -0.11 1.66 -5.80
N GLN A 363 0.23 2.95 -5.94
CA GLN A 363 -0.25 3.99 -5.02
C GLN A 363 -1.70 4.39 -5.34
N ASN A 364 -2.20 4.14 -6.55
CA ASN A 364 -3.62 4.12 -6.87
C ASN A 364 -4.13 2.67 -6.82
N GLN A 365 -4.16 2.10 -5.61
CA GLN A 365 -4.39 0.68 -5.39
C GLN A 365 -5.69 0.23 -6.07
N PRO A 366 -5.63 -0.63 -7.10
CA PRO A 366 -6.82 -1.08 -7.79
C PRO A 366 -7.59 -2.06 -6.91
N LYS A 367 -8.92 -2.07 -7.07
CA LYS A 367 -9.74 -3.17 -6.56
C LYS A 367 -9.46 -4.40 -7.40
N ILE A 368 -8.94 -5.46 -6.77
CA ILE A 368 -8.75 -6.75 -7.42
C ILE A 368 -10.11 -7.45 -7.47
N VAL A 369 -10.46 -7.92 -8.67
CA VAL A 369 -11.67 -8.73 -8.94
C VAL A 369 -11.24 -9.97 -9.69
N TRP A 370 -11.80 -11.12 -9.29
CA TRP A 370 -11.53 -12.41 -9.92
C TRP A 370 -12.72 -12.84 -10.78
N PRO A 371 -12.47 -13.54 -11.90
CA PRO A 371 -13.55 -14.16 -12.66
C PRO A 371 -14.24 -15.27 -11.86
N SER A 372 -15.55 -15.42 -12.04
CA SER A 372 -16.32 -16.50 -11.42
C SER A 372 -16.20 -17.78 -12.25
N ASN A 373 -15.21 -18.63 -11.94
CA ASN A 373 -14.93 -19.86 -12.69
C ASN A 373 -14.34 -20.97 -11.80
N LEU A 374 -14.21 -22.17 -12.37
CA LEU A 374 -13.70 -23.34 -11.63
C LEU A 374 -12.22 -23.24 -11.22
N VAL A 375 -11.41 -22.40 -11.87
CA VAL A 375 -10.01 -22.16 -11.46
C VAL A 375 -10.00 -21.46 -10.09
N VAL A 376 -10.80 -20.41 -9.94
CA VAL A 376 -10.97 -19.69 -8.66
C VAL A 376 -11.65 -20.59 -7.62
N ALA A 377 -12.62 -21.42 -8.03
CA ALA A 377 -13.24 -22.40 -7.12
C ALA A 377 -12.21 -23.36 -6.51
N LYS A 378 -11.31 -23.92 -7.32
CA LYS A 378 -10.26 -24.82 -6.84
C LYS A 378 -9.30 -24.13 -5.86
N ALA A 379 -8.97 -22.86 -6.08
CA ALA A 379 -8.17 -22.08 -5.13
C ALA A 379 -8.84 -22.00 -3.74
N TYR A 380 -10.16 -21.76 -3.68
CA TYR A 380 -10.89 -21.77 -2.41
C TYR A 380 -10.97 -23.17 -1.79
N VAL A 381 -11.15 -24.22 -2.58
CA VAL A 381 -11.15 -25.61 -2.08
C VAL A 381 -9.79 -25.95 -1.45
N ASP A 382 -8.68 -25.61 -2.11
CA ASP A 382 -7.33 -25.83 -1.58
C ASP A 382 -7.07 -25.05 -0.28
N GLN A 383 -7.56 -23.81 -0.19
CA GLN A 383 -7.47 -23.02 1.04
C GLN A 383 -8.25 -23.64 2.19
N LEU A 384 -9.50 -24.06 1.94
CA LEU A 384 -10.35 -24.70 2.95
C LEU A 384 -9.80 -26.07 3.38
N ALA A 385 -9.14 -26.79 2.47
CA ALA A 385 -8.51 -28.08 2.75
C ALA A 385 -7.31 -28.00 3.70
N ARG A 386 -6.68 -26.82 3.85
CA ARG A 386 -5.61 -26.60 4.83
C ARG A 386 -6.13 -26.44 6.27
N GLY A 387 -7.40 -26.07 6.42
CA GLY A 387 -8.05 -25.86 7.71
C GLY A 387 -8.90 -27.06 8.14
N THR A 388 -9.68 -26.86 9.21
CA THR A 388 -10.63 -27.84 9.74
C THR A 388 -12.09 -27.40 9.59
N SER A 389 -12.33 -26.22 9.03
CA SER A 389 -13.67 -25.63 8.84
C SER A 389 -14.55 -26.43 7.88
N VAL A 390 -13.94 -27.21 6.97
CA VAL A 390 -14.64 -28.11 6.04
C VAL A 390 -14.02 -29.49 6.17
N SER A 391 -14.83 -30.54 6.31
CA SER A 391 -14.32 -31.90 6.52
C SER A 391 -13.57 -32.41 5.29
N ALA A 392 -12.55 -33.26 5.51
CA ALA A 392 -11.78 -33.87 4.43
C ALA A 392 -12.67 -34.62 3.41
N LYS A 393 -13.73 -35.29 3.89
CA LYS A 393 -14.72 -35.91 3.00
C LYS A 393 -15.41 -34.88 2.11
N ARG A 394 -15.83 -33.74 2.68
CA ARG A 394 -16.50 -32.70 1.93
C ARG A 394 -15.58 -32.04 0.89
N ILE A 395 -14.31 -31.84 1.24
CA ILE A 395 -13.27 -31.39 0.30
C ILE A 395 -13.13 -32.39 -0.86
N ALA A 396 -13.05 -33.69 -0.56
CA ALA A 396 -12.97 -34.72 -1.60
C ALA A 396 -14.21 -34.73 -2.52
N ASP A 397 -15.41 -34.59 -1.95
CA ASP A 397 -16.66 -34.51 -2.71
C ASP A 397 -16.69 -33.27 -3.63
N LEU A 398 -16.22 -32.12 -3.15
CA LEU A 398 -16.09 -30.88 -3.94
C LEU A 398 -15.11 -31.05 -5.11
N ASN A 399 -13.92 -31.59 -4.84
CA ASN A 399 -12.90 -31.85 -5.87
C ASN A 399 -13.42 -32.82 -6.94
N ALA A 400 -14.08 -33.91 -6.54
CA ALA A 400 -14.66 -34.87 -7.48
C ALA A 400 -15.76 -34.24 -8.35
N ALA A 401 -16.61 -33.39 -7.77
CA ALA A 401 -17.66 -32.71 -8.51
C ALA A 401 -17.12 -31.68 -9.51
N ILE A 402 -16.12 -30.88 -9.10
CA ILE A 402 -15.43 -29.92 -9.99
C ILE A 402 -14.74 -30.67 -11.13
N ALA A 403 -13.98 -31.72 -10.84
CA ALA A 403 -13.27 -32.52 -11.85
C ALA A 403 -14.24 -33.15 -12.87
N LYS A 404 -15.42 -33.58 -12.42
CA LYS A 404 -16.47 -34.11 -13.32
C LYS A 404 -16.95 -33.05 -14.31
N VAL A 405 -17.10 -31.80 -13.88
CA VAL A 405 -17.51 -30.69 -14.77
C VAL A 405 -16.37 -30.31 -15.72
N GLU A 406 -15.13 -30.25 -15.24
CA GLU A 406 -13.96 -29.96 -16.10
C GLU A 406 -13.75 -31.04 -17.18
N ALA A 407 -14.00 -32.31 -16.87
CA ALA A 407 -13.90 -33.41 -17.83
C ALA A 407 -14.99 -33.38 -18.92
N ALA A 408 -16.14 -32.74 -18.67
CA ALA A 408 -17.23 -32.61 -19.62
C ALA A 408 -17.94 -31.25 -19.49
N PRO A 409 -17.32 -30.14 -19.96
CA PRO A 409 -17.84 -28.78 -19.75
C PRO A 409 -19.23 -28.53 -20.34
N SER A 410 -19.60 -29.29 -21.38
CA SER A 410 -20.92 -29.22 -22.02
C SER A 410 -22.01 -30.04 -21.31
N ASP A 411 -21.67 -30.86 -20.31
CA ASP A 411 -22.62 -31.64 -19.54
C ASP A 411 -23.35 -30.76 -18.50
N LYS A 412 -24.53 -30.28 -18.90
CA LYS A 412 -25.42 -29.48 -18.04
C LYS A 412 -25.85 -30.22 -16.76
N LYS A 413 -25.90 -31.56 -16.77
CA LYS A 413 -26.24 -32.34 -15.55
C LYS A 413 -25.07 -32.36 -14.59
N ALA A 414 -23.84 -32.50 -15.08
CA ALA A 414 -22.64 -32.38 -14.25
C ALA A 414 -22.57 -30.99 -13.60
N ALA A 415 -22.76 -29.92 -14.39
CA ALA A 415 -22.78 -28.55 -13.87
C ALA A 415 -23.92 -28.31 -12.85
N ALA A 416 -25.13 -28.82 -13.13
CA ALA A 416 -26.25 -28.73 -12.18
C ALA A 416 -25.98 -29.46 -10.85
N GLY A 417 -25.09 -30.47 -10.84
CA GLY A 417 -24.66 -31.19 -9.66
C GLY A 417 -23.83 -30.36 -8.67
N LEU A 418 -23.34 -29.18 -9.07
CA LEU A 418 -22.60 -28.27 -8.17
C LEU A 418 -23.53 -27.47 -7.25
N LYS A 419 -24.76 -27.19 -7.66
CA LYS A 419 -25.70 -26.35 -6.90
C LYS A 419 -26.06 -26.88 -5.50
N PRO A 420 -26.31 -28.19 -5.31
CA PRO A 420 -26.51 -28.73 -3.96
C PRO A 420 -25.27 -28.58 -3.07
N LEU A 421 -24.07 -28.62 -3.65
CA LEU A 421 -22.82 -28.41 -2.92
C LEU A 421 -22.68 -26.95 -2.48
N ALA A 422 -23.03 -26.01 -3.36
CA ALA A 422 -23.11 -24.58 -3.05
C ALA A 422 -24.07 -24.30 -1.88
N ALA A 423 -25.31 -24.78 -1.96
CA ALA A 423 -26.32 -24.55 -0.92
C ALA A 423 -25.90 -25.10 0.45
N SER A 424 -25.23 -26.26 0.49
CA SER A 424 -24.71 -26.81 1.74
C SER A 424 -23.49 -26.03 2.25
N LEU A 425 -22.61 -25.52 1.38
CA LEU A 425 -21.52 -24.63 1.82
C LEU A 425 -22.06 -23.34 2.47
N GLU A 426 -23.10 -22.72 1.89
CA GLU A 426 -23.72 -21.52 2.48
C GLU A 426 -24.31 -21.81 3.87
N LYS A 427 -24.98 -22.95 4.02
CA LYS A 427 -25.55 -23.39 5.29
C LYS A 427 -24.47 -23.64 6.34
N ASP A 428 -23.41 -24.35 5.96
CA ASP A 428 -22.34 -24.74 6.87
C ASP A 428 -21.49 -23.54 7.30
N ALA A 429 -21.36 -22.52 6.44
CA ALA A 429 -20.61 -21.30 6.74
C ALA A 429 -21.15 -20.53 7.97
N VAL A 430 -22.41 -20.72 8.35
CA VAL A 430 -23.00 -20.07 9.55
C VAL A 430 -22.38 -20.60 10.85
N ALA A 431 -21.89 -21.85 10.86
CA ALA A 431 -21.31 -22.48 12.03
C ALA A 431 -19.78 -22.27 12.16
N VAL A 432 -19.14 -21.69 11.14
CA VAL A 432 -17.69 -21.50 11.10
C VAL A 432 -17.27 -20.24 11.84
N LYS A 433 -16.28 -20.37 12.73
CA LYS A 433 -15.76 -19.24 13.54
C LYS A 433 -14.71 -18.42 12.80
N ALA A 434 -13.90 -19.06 11.96
CA ALA A 434 -12.84 -18.38 11.22
C ALA A 434 -13.43 -17.51 10.11
N ALA A 435 -13.34 -16.19 10.26
CA ALA A 435 -13.95 -15.23 9.32
C ALA A 435 -13.46 -15.42 7.88
N ALA A 436 -12.17 -15.69 7.68
CA ALA A 436 -11.59 -15.97 6.37
C ALA A 436 -12.25 -17.20 5.71
N ASP A 437 -12.51 -18.26 6.46
CA ASP A 437 -13.13 -19.47 5.92
C ASP A 437 -14.61 -19.26 5.61
N VAL A 438 -15.33 -18.47 6.41
CA VAL A 438 -16.71 -18.05 6.08
C VAL A 438 -16.74 -17.32 4.73
N ILE A 439 -15.80 -16.39 4.49
CA ILE A 439 -15.69 -15.66 3.23
C ILE A 439 -15.39 -16.62 2.07
N ARG A 440 -14.41 -17.53 2.24
CA ARG A 440 -14.04 -18.53 1.22
C ARG A 440 -15.20 -19.47 0.88
N MET A 441 -15.93 -19.97 1.89
CA MET A 441 -17.09 -20.85 1.69
C MET A 441 -18.21 -20.15 0.92
N LYS A 442 -18.51 -18.89 1.25
CA LYS A 442 -19.52 -18.10 0.54
C LYS A 442 -19.09 -17.77 -0.90
N ALA A 443 -17.83 -17.40 -1.10
CA ALA A 443 -17.29 -17.13 -2.43
C ALA A 443 -17.28 -18.38 -3.32
N LEU A 444 -16.85 -19.52 -2.77
CA LEU A 444 -16.92 -20.82 -3.44
C LEU A 444 -18.38 -21.18 -3.79
N ALA A 445 -19.31 -21.04 -2.85
CA ALA A 445 -20.71 -21.33 -3.10
C ALA A 445 -21.29 -20.45 -4.22
N ALA A 446 -20.95 -19.16 -4.25
CA ALA A 446 -21.37 -18.26 -5.32
C ALA A 446 -20.91 -18.76 -6.70
N ILE A 447 -19.63 -19.14 -6.85
CA ILE A 447 -19.09 -19.70 -8.11
C ILE A 447 -19.82 -20.99 -8.50
N LEU A 448 -20.06 -21.89 -7.54
CA LEU A 448 -20.72 -23.17 -7.79
C LEU A 448 -22.22 -23.05 -8.11
N ASN A 449 -22.84 -21.92 -7.77
CA ASN A 449 -24.27 -21.65 -8.04
C ASN A 449 -24.49 -20.93 -9.38
N GLU A 450 -23.46 -20.26 -9.91
CA GLU A 450 -23.53 -19.59 -11.20
C GLU A 450 -23.75 -20.57 -12.36
N LYS A 451 -24.36 -20.06 -13.44
CA LYS A 451 -24.34 -20.78 -14.72
C LYS A 451 -22.92 -20.66 -15.29
N LEU A 452 -22.10 -21.65 -14.97
CA LEU A 452 -20.80 -21.84 -15.63
C LEU A 452 -21.04 -21.84 -17.14
N ARG A 453 -20.47 -20.85 -17.83
CA ARG A 453 -20.58 -20.69 -19.29
C ARG A 453 -19.50 -21.45 -20.01
#